data_AF-A0A416I1C5-F1
#
_entry.id   AF-A0A416I1C5-F1
#
_cell.length_a   1.000
_cell.length_b   1.000
_cell.length_c   1.000
_cell.angle_alpha   90.00
_cell.angle_beta   90.00
_cell.angle_gamma   90.00
#
_symmetry.space_group_name_H-M   'P 1'
#
loop_
_entity.id
_entity.type
_entity.pdbx_description
1 polymer ?
#
loop_
_entity_poly.entity_id
_entity_poly.type
_entity_poly.pdbx_seq_one_letter_code
_entity_poly.pdbx_strand_id
1 'polypeptide(L)'
;MLFPYIIFSTINILLASIEMALNGEHIFKIVLKIIRSVIFYPYGALWYVWASMIAVFLLYWFIKKDKIRLAIISGVLLYGMGLLMNSYYFLLNGIWLQKIVDLYLKITTSARNGVFVGFIFMGLGICLAKYKEKLQEKKSQIICLVVMMLSYIFLIGEVIFIRGKQTADDHSMFLAFLFLIPSMVGVMLCFNIHIKKEYAILCRNFSAGIYYLHRGMLSIITILSLVCKFKVNRLVSFGIVIIISSFLCLYAYKSKKEPFFSLLK
;
A
#
# COMPACT_ATOMS: atom_id res chain seq x y z
N MET A 1 5.27 0.45 -15.32
CA MET A 1 5.36 0.57 -13.84
C MET A 1 6.76 0.90 -13.35
N LEU A 2 7.83 0.25 -13.82
CA LEU A 2 9.20 0.54 -13.32
C LEU A 2 9.67 1.97 -13.60
N PHE A 3 9.43 2.50 -14.81
CA PHE A 3 9.86 3.85 -15.17
C PHE A 3 9.14 4.96 -14.37
N PRO A 4 7.79 4.97 -14.26
CA PRO A 4 7.10 5.87 -13.33
C PRO A 4 7.58 5.71 -11.88
N TYR A 5 7.80 4.47 -11.42
CA TYR A 5 8.29 4.20 -10.07
C TYR A 5 9.63 4.91 -9.79
N ILE A 6 10.61 4.79 -10.70
CA ILE A 6 11.94 5.41 -10.52
C ILE A 6 11.81 6.94 -10.41
N ILE A 7 11.03 7.56 -11.30
CA ILE A 7 10.89 9.02 -11.35
C ILE A 7 10.16 9.55 -10.12
N PHE A 8 9.00 9.01 -9.79
CA PHE A 8 8.24 9.45 -8.63
C PHE A 8 8.92 9.07 -7.31
N SER A 9 9.68 7.97 -7.26
CA SER A 9 10.50 7.63 -6.09
C SER A 9 11.59 8.69 -5.89
N THR A 10 12.28 9.09 -6.96
CA THR A 10 13.33 10.13 -6.91
C THR A 10 12.76 11.46 -6.43
N ILE A 11 11.62 11.89 -6.97
CA ILE A 11 10.92 13.12 -6.55
C ILE A 11 10.54 13.04 -5.07
N ASN A 12 9.96 11.91 -4.62
CA ASN A 12 9.56 11.74 -3.23
C ASN A 12 10.76 11.72 -2.26
N ILE A 13 11.88 11.12 -2.66
CA ILE A 13 13.13 11.14 -1.89
C ILE A 13 13.66 12.57 -1.76
N LEU A 14 13.69 13.34 -2.86
CA LEU A 14 14.14 14.72 -2.85
C LEU A 14 13.27 15.58 -1.92
N LEU A 15 11.95 15.51 -2.06
CA LEU A 15 11.01 16.26 -1.23
C LEU A 15 11.11 15.86 0.25
N ALA A 16 11.21 14.57 0.55
CA ALA A 16 11.41 14.09 1.92
C ALA A 16 12.74 14.59 2.51
N SER A 17 13.79 14.69 1.70
CA SER A 17 15.10 15.22 2.15
C SER A 17 15.01 16.69 2.53
N ILE A 18 14.32 17.49 1.71
CA ILE A 18 14.06 18.92 1.99
C ILE A 18 13.23 19.06 3.26
N GLU A 19 12.15 18.28 3.40
CA GLU A 19 11.30 18.27 4.59
C GLU A 19 12.09 17.94 5.86
N MET A 20 12.99 16.95 5.81
CA MET A 20 13.85 16.61 6.96
C MET A 20 14.86 17.70 7.28
N ALA A 21 15.48 18.32 6.26
CA ALA A 21 16.43 19.41 6.45
C ALA A 21 15.76 20.64 7.09
N LEU A 22 14.54 20.99 6.65
CA LEU A 22 13.75 22.09 7.23
C LEU A 22 13.35 21.83 8.69
N ASN A 23 13.19 20.57 9.07
CA ASN A 23 12.94 20.16 10.46
C ASN A 23 14.22 20.10 11.32
N GLY A 24 15.38 20.47 10.77
CA GLY A 24 16.65 20.53 11.51
C GLY A 24 17.35 19.18 11.67
N GLU A 25 17.00 18.16 10.88
CA GLU A 25 17.68 16.86 10.94
C GLU A 25 19.10 16.96 10.35
N HIS A 26 20.07 16.31 11.00
CA HIS A 26 21.46 16.32 10.56
C HIS A 26 21.63 15.56 9.23
N ILE A 27 22.48 16.08 8.33
CA ILE A 27 22.67 15.55 6.96
C ILE A 27 22.99 14.04 6.96
N PHE A 28 23.90 13.60 7.83
CA PHE A 28 24.26 12.18 7.94
C PHE A 28 23.05 11.28 8.26
N LYS A 29 22.16 11.74 9.15
CA LYS A 29 20.94 11.02 9.52
C LYS A 29 19.92 11.01 8.38
N ILE A 30 19.85 12.08 7.58
CA ILE A 30 19.03 12.14 6.36
C ILE A 30 19.50 11.09 5.35
N VAL A 31 20.81 11.04 5.05
CA VAL A 31 21.37 10.06 4.10
C VAL A 31 21.09 8.63 4.55
N LEU A 32 21.31 8.32 5.82
CA LEU A 32 21.01 6.98 6.37
C LEU A 32 19.52 6.62 6.24
N LYS A 33 18.61 7.56 6.52
CA LYS A 33 17.16 7.35 6.35
C LYS A 33 16.78 7.12 4.89
N ILE A 34 17.39 7.83 3.95
CA ILE A 34 17.15 7.65 2.52
C ILE A 34 17.59 6.25 2.07
N ILE A 35 18.83 5.86 2.37
CA ILE A 35 19.36 4.53 2.01
C ILE A 35 18.43 3.44 2.55
N ARG A 36 18.07 3.57 3.83
CA ARG A 36 17.15 2.65 4.50
C ARG A 36 15.78 2.61 3.84
N SER A 37 15.22 3.75 3.44
CA SER A 37 13.93 3.83 2.76
C SER A 37 13.96 3.16 1.39
N VAL A 38 15.01 3.38 0.59
CA VAL A 38 15.12 2.81 -0.76
C VAL A 38 15.16 1.28 -0.70
N ILE A 39 15.84 0.72 0.30
CA ILE A 39 16.00 -0.73 0.45
C ILE A 39 14.74 -1.37 1.03
N PHE A 40 14.22 -0.82 2.13
CA PHE A 40 13.22 -1.53 2.95
C PHE A 40 11.80 -0.98 2.83
N TYR A 41 11.64 0.33 2.68
CA TYR A 41 10.33 0.98 2.68
C TYR A 41 10.35 2.31 1.92
N PRO A 42 10.20 2.26 0.58
CA PRO A 42 10.29 3.46 -0.25
C PRO A 42 9.28 4.52 0.15
N TYR A 43 9.67 5.79 0.07
CA TYR A 43 8.79 6.89 0.45
C TYR A 43 7.51 6.94 -0.38
N GLY A 44 6.42 7.29 0.32
CA GLY A 44 5.11 7.46 -0.27
C GLY A 44 4.38 6.16 -0.54
N ALA A 45 3.30 6.22 -1.32
CA ALA A 45 2.49 5.04 -1.59
C ALA A 45 3.24 3.98 -2.41
N LEU A 46 4.38 4.35 -3.03
CA LEU A 46 5.25 3.52 -3.86
C LEU A 46 5.82 2.28 -3.14
N TRP A 47 5.77 2.24 -1.79
CA TRP A 47 6.12 1.05 -1.02
C TRP A 47 5.36 -0.20 -1.51
N TYR A 48 4.10 -0.05 -1.98
CA TYR A 48 3.31 -1.16 -2.48
C TYR A 48 3.84 -1.71 -3.81
N VAL A 49 4.36 -0.86 -4.70
CA VAL A 49 4.99 -1.30 -5.96
C VAL A 49 6.24 -2.12 -5.67
N TRP A 50 7.08 -1.64 -4.74
CA TRP A 50 8.26 -2.36 -4.26
C TRP A 50 7.90 -3.69 -3.58
N ALA A 51 6.91 -3.67 -2.69
CA ALA A 51 6.40 -4.87 -2.03
C ALA A 51 5.88 -5.90 -3.04
N SER A 52 5.20 -5.44 -4.11
CA SER A 52 4.70 -6.32 -5.18
C SER A 52 5.85 -7.00 -5.95
N MET A 53 6.93 -6.28 -6.24
CA MET A 53 8.12 -6.85 -6.91
C MET A 53 8.76 -7.97 -6.07
N ILE A 54 8.98 -7.70 -4.78
CA ILE A 54 9.51 -8.69 -3.83
C ILE A 54 8.57 -9.90 -3.72
N ALA A 55 7.27 -9.66 -3.59
CA ALA A 55 6.28 -10.72 -3.48
C ALA A 55 6.26 -11.64 -4.70
N VAL A 56 6.32 -11.08 -5.92
CA VAL A 56 6.40 -11.88 -7.17
C VAL A 56 7.65 -12.74 -7.19
N PHE A 57 8.81 -12.17 -6.83
CA PHE A 57 10.07 -12.90 -6.77
C PHE A 57 10.00 -14.09 -5.79
N LEU A 58 9.44 -13.88 -4.60
CA LEU A 58 9.27 -14.93 -3.59
C LEU A 58 8.26 -15.99 -4.04
N LEU A 59 7.14 -15.58 -4.63
CA LEU A 59 6.09 -16.48 -5.09
C LEU A 59 6.48 -17.29 -6.32
N TYR A 60 7.42 -16.81 -7.14
CA TYR A 60 7.85 -17.47 -8.37
C TYR A 60 8.16 -18.96 -8.18
N TRP A 61 8.88 -19.31 -7.12
CA TRP A 61 9.26 -20.69 -6.80
C TRP A 61 8.06 -21.59 -6.48
N PHE A 62 7.03 -21.04 -5.82
CA PHE A 62 5.81 -21.76 -5.48
C PHE A 62 4.94 -21.96 -6.72
N ILE A 63 4.81 -20.92 -7.55
CA ILE A 63 4.04 -20.97 -8.80
C ILE A 63 4.65 -22.01 -9.74
N LYS A 64 5.97 -22.00 -9.92
CA LYS A 64 6.69 -22.94 -10.80
C LYS A 64 6.49 -24.41 -10.40
N LYS A 65 6.27 -24.68 -9.12
CA LYS A 65 6.07 -26.05 -8.59
C LYS A 65 4.58 -26.41 -8.38
N ASP A 66 3.64 -25.57 -8.83
CA ASP A 66 2.20 -25.63 -8.52
C ASP A 66 1.87 -25.80 -7.02
N LYS A 67 2.72 -25.25 -6.15
CA LYS A 67 2.62 -25.31 -4.69
C LYS A 67 1.90 -24.09 -4.11
N ILE A 68 0.90 -23.56 -4.80
CA ILE A 68 0.23 -22.32 -4.38
C ILE A 68 -0.43 -22.45 -3.00
N ARG A 69 -0.97 -23.62 -2.64
CA ARG A 69 -1.54 -23.86 -1.30
C ARG A 69 -0.50 -23.68 -0.19
N LEU A 70 0.72 -24.19 -0.40
CA LEU A 70 1.82 -24.00 0.55
C LEU A 70 2.25 -22.54 0.63
N ALA A 71 2.21 -21.80 -0.47
CA ALA A 71 2.47 -20.37 -0.48
C ALA A 71 1.43 -19.61 0.38
N ILE A 72 0.15 -19.93 0.25
CA ILE A 72 -0.91 -19.31 1.06
C ILE A 72 -0.72 -19.61 2.56
N ILE A 73 -0.49 -20.87 2.93
CA ILE A 73 -0.26 -21.24 4.33
C ILE A 73 0.95 -20.49 4.90
N SER A 74 2.06 -20.49 4.17
CA SER A 74 3.27 -19.74 4.58
C SER A 74 3.00 -18.24 4.68
N GLY A 75 2.21 -17.70 3.74
CA GLY A 75 1.83 -16.29 3.72
C GLY A 75 0.93 -15.87 4.88
N VAL A 76 0.01 -16.74 5.32
CA VAL A 76 -0.81 -16.46 6.51
C VAL A 76 0.07 -16.41 7.77
N LEU A 77 1.04 -17.32 7.90
CA LEU A 77 1.98 -17.29 9.02
C LEU A 77 2.84 -16.03 9.01
N LEU A 78 3.40 -15.67 7.84
CA LEU A 78 4.16 -14.44 7.66
C LEU A 78 3.31 -13.19 7.95
N TYR A 79 2.06 -13.15 7.48
CA TYR A 79 1.14 -12.05 7.77
C TYR A 79 0.85 -11.94 9.26
N GLY A 80 0.66 -13.06 9.96
CA GLY A 80 0.50 -13.11 11.42
C GLY A 80 1.70 -12.53 12.15
N MET A 81 2.93 -12.86 11.73
CA MET A 81 4.13 -12.20 12.24
C MET A 81 4.11 -10.69 11.95
N GLY A 82 3.72 -10.29 10.74
CA GLY A 82 3.56 -8.89 10.37
C GLY A 82 2.55 -8.13 11.24
N LEU A 83 1.45 -8.77 11.65
CA LEU A 83 0.46 -8.22 12.57
C LEU A 83 1.06 -7.97 13.96
N LEU A 84 1.82 -8.92 14.49
CA LEU A 84 2.55 -8.78 15.76
C LEU A 84 3.60 -7.67 15.71
N MET A 85 4.14 -7.35 14.54
CA MET A 85 5.07 -6.25 14.32
C MET A 85 4.38 -4.92 13.99
N ASN A 86 3.04 -4.86 14.02
CA ASN A 86 2.27 -3.68 13.65
C ASN A 86 1.11 -3.46 14.65
N SER A 87 -0.12 -3.75 14.24
CA SER A 87 -1.33 -3.44 15.02
C SER A 87 -1.51 -4.30 16.27
N TYR A 88 -0.87 -5.46 16.33
CA TYR A 88 -0.92 -6.39 17.47
C TYR A 88 0.35 -6.38 18.32
N TYR A 89 1.19 -5.36 18.17
CA TYR A 89 2.46 -5.26 18.89
C TYR A 89 2.30 -5.27 20.43
N PHE A 90 1.19 -4.76 20.95
CA PHE A 90 0.87 -4.84 22.39
C PHE A 90 0.91 -6.28 22.96
N LEU A 91 0.72 -7.31 22.14
CA LEU A 91 0.82 -8.71 22.57
C LEU A 91 2.26 -9.15 22.88
N LEU A 92 3.25 -8.39 22.40
CA LEU A 92 4.67 -8.66 22.64
C LEU A 92 5.20 -8.00 23.91
N ASN A 93 4.42 -7.11 24.53
CA ASN A 93 4.86 -6.31 25.67
C ASN A 93 5.37 -7.19 26.82
N GLY A 94 6.65 -7.00 27.18
CA GLY A 94 7.29 -7.71 28.29
C GLY A 94 7.84 -9.10 27.92
N ILE A 95 7.76 -9.51 26.65
CA ILE A 95 8.29 -10.80 26.18
C ILE A 95 9.60 -10.56 25.42
N TRP A 96 10.54 -11.51 25.49
CA TRP A 96 11.83 -11.44 24.78
C TRP A 96 11.69 -11.18 23.26
N LEU A 97 10.62 -11.67 22.65
CA LEU A 97 10.31 -11.49 21.23
C LEU A 97 10.13 -10.01 20.85
N GLN A 98 9.72 -9.16 21.79
CA GLN A 98 9.62 -7.72 21.60
C GLN A 98 10.96 -7.12 21.15
N LYS A 99 12.07 -7.51 21.80
CA LYS A 99 13.41 -6.99 21.47
C LYS A 99 13.84 -7.35 20.05
N ILE A 100 13.47 -8.55 19.59
CA ILE A 100 13.76 -9.02 18.23
C ILE A 100 12.94 -8.21 17.22
N VAL A 101 11.66 -7.99 17.51
CA VAL A 101 10.78 -7.16 16.68
C VAL A 101 11.26 -5.72 16.62
N ASP A 102 11.68 -5.13 17.74
CA ASP A 102 12.20 -3.77 17.80
C ASP A 102 13.47 -3.62 16.97
N LEU A 103 14.38 -4.61 17.05
CA LEU A 103 15.59 -4.63 16.23
C LEU A 103 15.23 -4.75 14.74
N TYR A 104 14.29 -5.63 14.41
CA TYR A 104 13.81 -5.79 13.04
C TYR A 104 13.23 -4.48 12.50
N LEU A 105 12.29 -3.86 13.23
CA LEU A 105 11.65 -2.60 12.83
C LEU A 105 12.62 -1.43 12.83
N LYS A 106 13.68 -1.46 13.63
CA LYS A 106 14.79 -0.49 13.58
C LYS A 106 15.62 -0.62 12.30
N ILE A 107 15.59 -1.75 11.61
CA ILE A 107 16.28 -1.95 10.33
C ILE A 107 15.30 -1.73 9.16
N THR A 108 14.16 -2.40 9.18
CA THR A 108 13.22 -2.46 8.05
C THR A 108 12.19 -1.34 8.03
N THR A 109 12.07 -0.56 9.10
CA THR A 109 11.16 0.59 9.27
C THR A 109 9.71 0.20 9.46
N SER A 110 9.24 -0.82 8.75
CA SER A 110 7.87 -1.31 8.88
C SER A 110 7.78 -2.80 8.49
N ALA A 111 6.83 -3.48 9.11
CA ALA A 111 6.39 -4.81 8.68
C ALA A 111 5.52 -4.76 7.40
N ARG A 112 5.11 -3.58 6.92
CA ARG A 112 4.39 -3.40 5.65
C ARG A 112 5.32 -3.54 4.45
N ASN A 113 5.73 -4.76 4.14
CA ASN A 113 6.65 -5.04 3.05
C ASN A 113 6.20 -6.21 2.18
N GLY A 114 7.00 -6.51 1.16
CA GLY A 114 6.72 -7.58 0.21
C GLY A 114 6.69 -8.98 0.81
N VAL A 115 7.35 -9.19 1.97
CA VAL A 115 7.40 -10.50 2.65
C VAL A 115 6.13 -10.72 3.46
N PHE A 116 5.77 -9.79 4.35
CA PHE A 116 4.64 -10.01 5.26
C PHE A 116 3.29 -9.67 4.64
N VAL A 117 3.22 -8.61 3.82
CA VAL A 117 1.97 -8.14 3.21
C VAL A 117 1.88 -8.60 1.76
N GLY A 118 2.89 -8.28 0.96
CA GLY A 118 2.87 -8.54 -0.48
C GLY A 118 2.71 -10.02 -0.81
N PHE A 119 3.44 -10.89 -0.13
CA PHE A 119 3.47 -12.33 -0.41
C PHE A 119 2.10 -12.98 -0.30
N ILE A 120 1.37 -12.73 0.79
CA ILE A 120 0.03 -13.32 0.99
C ILE A 120 -0.99 -12.73 0.02
N PHE A 121 -1.04 -11.40 -0.15
CA PHE A 121 -2.06 -10.78 -1.01
C PHE A 121 -1.82 -11.03 -2.49
N MET A 122 -0.57 -11.07 -2.95
CA MET A 122 -0.25 -11.49 -4.31
C MET A 122 -0.56 -12.97 -4.52
N GLY A 123 -0.28 -13.82 -3.54
CA GLY A 123 -0.65 -15.24 -3.58
C GLY A 123 -2.17 -15.43 -3.69
N LEU A 124 -2.94 -14.69 -2.89
CA LEU A 124 -4.41 -14.70 -2.96
C LEU A 124 -4.90 -14.18 -4.31
N GLY A 125 -4.30 -13.12 -4.85
CA GLY A 125 -4.60 -12.62 -6.20
C GLY A 125 -4.38 -13.66 -7.29
N ILE A 126 -3.30 -14.44 -7.21
CA ILE A 126 -3.04 -15.56 -8.13
C ILE A 126 -4.10 -16.66 -7.99
N CYS A 127 -4.49 -17.00 -6.76
CA CYS A 127 -5.58 -17.96 -6.52
C CYS A 127 -6.90 -17.48 -7.13
N LEU A 128 -7.26 -16.21 -6.92
CA LEU A 128 -8.48 -15.63 -7.49
C LEU A 128 -8.44 -15.66 -9.02
N ALA A 129 -7.29 -15.38 -9.64
CA ALA A 129 -7.12 -15.48 -11.08
C ALA A 129 -7.25 -16.93 -11.58
N LYS A 130 -6.66 -17.90 -10.89
CA LYS A 130 -6.71 -19.34 -11.25
C LYS A 130 -8.14 -19.90 -11.16
N TYR A 131 -8.95 -19.42 -10.22
CA TYR A 131 -10.32 -19.91 -9.98
C TYR A 131 -11.40 -18.91 -10.42
N LYS A 132 -11.08 -17.99 -11.33
CA LYS A 132 -11.97 -16.90 -11.76
C LYS A 132 -13.33 -17.40 -12.23
N GLU A 133 -13.37 -18.43 -13.08
CA GLU A 133 -14.63 -18.95 -13.63
C GLU A 133 -15.55 -19.49 -12.54
N LYS A 134 -14.99 -20.29 -11.61
CA LYS A 134 -15.72 -20.80 -10.45
C LYS A 134 -16.20 -19.70 -9.50
N LEU A 135 -15.42 -18.62 -9.38
CA LEU A 135 -15.84 -17.46 -8.60
C LEU A 135 -17.02 -16.76 -9.24
N GLN A 136 -17.16 -16.76 -10.58
CA GLN A 136 -18.29 -16.13 -11.27
C GLN A 136 -19.62 -16.87 -11.13
N GLU A 137 -19.61 -18.08 -10.57
CA GLU A 137 -20.85 -18.79 -10.21
C GLU A 137 -21.64 -18.03 -9.14
N LYS A 138 -22.97 -17.95 -9.32
CA LYS A 138 -23.88 -17.23 -8.41
C LYS A 138 -23.70 -17.65 -6.94
N LYS A 139 -23.47 -18.94 -6.68
CA LYS A 139 -23.25 -19.46 -5.31
C LYS A 139 -21.97 -18.90 -4.71
N SER A 140 -20.86 -18.98 -5.44
CA SER A 140 -19.56 -18.43 -5.01
C SER A 140 -19.65 -16.92 -4.74
N GLN A 141 -20.41 -16.20 -5.55
CA GLN A 141 -20.63 -14.76 -5.38
C GLN A 141 -21.39 -14.40 -4.12
N ILE A 142 -22.47 -15.12 -3.81
CA ILE A 142 -23.20 -14.92 -2.56
C ILE A 142 -22.27 -15.18 -1.37
N ILE A 143 -21.44 -16.22 -1.44
CA ILE A 143 -20.43 -16.50 -0.40
C ILE A 143 -19.45 -15.33 -0.28
N CYS A 144 -18.88 -14.84 -1.39
CA CYS A 144 -17.98 -13.68 -1.37
C CYS A 144 -18.64 -12.45 -0.76
N LEU A 145 -19.89 -12.15 -1.12
CA LEU A 145 -20.64 -11.01 -0.57
C LEU A 145 -20.84 -11.15 0.94
N VAL A 146 -21.30 -12.32 1.41
CA VAL A 146 -21.52 -12.59 2.84
C VAL A 146 -20.20 -12.49 3.60
N VAL A 147 -19.13 -13.11 3.09
CA VAL A 147 -17.79 -13.04 3.71
C VAL A 147 -17.29 -11.60 3.74
N MET A 148 -17.50 -10.82 2.68
CA MET A 148 -17.11 -9.41 2.63
C MET A 148 -17.83 -8.59 3.72
N MET A 149 -19.15 -8.74 3.84
CA MET A 149 -19.95 -8.03 4.86
C MET A 149 -19.54 -8.42 6.28
N LEU A 150 -19.40 -9.73 6.56
CA LEU A 150 -18.95 -10.21 7.85
C LEU A 150 -17.52 -9.75 8.18
N SER A 151 -16.62 -9.77 7.20
CA SER A 151 -15.23 -9.30 7.38
C SER A 151 -15.16 -7.80 7.60
N TYR A 152 -16.08 -7.03 7.02
CA TYR A 152 -16.17 -5.59 7.26
C TYR A 152 -16.66 -5.28 8.68
N ILE A 153 -17.68 -6.00 9.17
CA ILE A 153 -18.11 -5.91 10.58
C ILE A 153 -16.97 -6.32 11.51
N PHE A 154 -16.26 -7.40 11.17
CA PHE A 154 -15.10 -7.85 11.93
C PHE A 154 -13.99 -6.81 11.95
N LEU A 155 -13.70 -6.13 10.83
CA LEU A 155 -12.75 -5.03 10.75
C LEU A 155 -13.13 -3.89 11.70
N ILE A 156 -14.40 -3.50 11.74
CA ILE A 156 -14.87 -2.45 12.67
C ILE A 156 -14.62 -2.87 14.11
N GLY A 157 -14.99 -4.11 14.47
CA GLY A 157 -14.74 -4.66 15.80
C GLY A 157 -13.23 -4.70 16.13
N GLU A 158 -12.41 -5.11 15.17
CA GLU A 158 -10.95 -5.16 15.31
C GLU A 158 -10.35 -3.77 15.52
N VAL A 159 -10.78 -2.76 14.76
CA VAL A 159 -10.34 -1.36 14.93
C VAL A 159 -10.71 -0.83 16.31
N ILE A 160 -11.95 -1.07 16.77
CA ILE A 160 -12.39 -0.67 18.12
C ILE A 160 -11.54 -1.36 19.19
N PHE A 161 -11.27 -2.65 19.03
CA PHE A 161 -10.48 -3.44 19.98
C PHE A 161 -9.02 -3.01 20.05
N ILE A 162 -8.41 -2.60 18.93
CA ILE A 162 -7.01 -2.18 18.86
C ILE A 162 -6.84 -0.72 19.29
N ARG A 163 -7.89 0.10 19.19
CA ARG A 163 -7.85 1.51 19.55
C ARG A 163 -7.35 1.70 20.99
N GLY A 164 -6.34 2.55 21.16
CA GLY A 164 -5.74 2.86 22.46
C GLY A 164 -4.70 1.87 22.96
N LYS A 165 -4.42 0.79 22.22
CA LYS A 165 -3.32 -0.15 22.52
C LYS A 165 -2.03 0.30 21.88
N GLN A 166 -0.91 -0.13 22.47
CA GLN A 166 0.42 0.15 21.94
C GLN A 166 0.64 -0.54 20.59
N THR A 167 1.12 0.22 19.61
CA THR A 167 1.55 -0.30 18.31
C THR A 167 2.95 0.16 17.97
N ALA A 168 3.61 -0.57 17.08
CA ALA A 168 4.94 -0.22 16.60
C ALA A 168 4.93 0.60 15.30
N ASP A 169 3.80 0.65 14.58
CA ASP A 169 3.59 1.38 13.33
C ASP A 169 2.13 1.92 13.27
N ASP A 170 1.74 2.51 12.14
CA ASP A 170 0.51 3.32 11.91
C ASP A 170 -0.85 2.58 11.95
N HIS A 171 -1.08 1.56 12.80
CA HIS A 171 -2.34 0.79 12.87
C HIS A 171 -2.88 0.38 11.48
N SER A 172 -2.01 -0.16 10.65
CA SER A 172 -2.23 -0.21 9.19
C SER A 172 -2.41 -1.61 8.63
N MET A 173 -2.33 -2.63 9.49
CA MET A 173 -2.56 -4.04 9.14
C MET A 173 -3.63 -4.62 10.04
N PHE A 174 -4.55 -5.39 9.47
CA PHE A 174 -5.70 -5.94 10.20
C PHE A 174 -5.90 -7.38 9.80
N LEU A 175 -6.17 -8.25 10.76
CA LEU A 175 -6.49 -9.66 10.52
C LEU A 175 -7.69 -9.80 9.59
N ALA A 176 -8.69 -8.92 9.72
CA ALA A 176 -9.85 -8.87 8.84
C ALA A 176 -9.49 -8.72 7.35
N PHE A 177 -8.35 -8.12 7.01
CA PHE A 177 -7.93 -7.91 5.62
C PHE A 177 -7.68 -9.23 4.86
N LEU A 178 -7.28 -10.30 5.54
CA LEU A 178 -7.08 -11.62 4.92
C LEU A 178 -8.37 -12.16 4.29
N PHE A 179 -9.53 -11.76 4.80
CA PHE A 179 -10.84 -12.19 4.32
C PHE A 179 -11.52 -11.10 3.50
N LEU A 180 -11.44 -9.85 3.95
CA LEU A 180 -12.10 -8.72 3.30
C LEU A 180 -11.57 -8.45 1.90
N ILE A 181 -10.24 -8.41 1.72
CA ILE A 181 -9.65 -8.02 0.43
C ILE A 181 -9.97 -9.07 -0.66
N PRO A 182 -9.74 -10.38 -0.46
CA PRO A 182 -10.06 -11.37 -1.49
C PRO A 182 -11.55 -11.47 -1.80
N SER A 183 -12.41 -11.34 -0.78
CA SER A 183 -13.87 -11.38 -0.98
C SER A 183 -14.37 -10.16 -1.75
N MET A 184 -13.84 -8.97 -1.46
CA MET A 184 -14.14 -7.76 -2.22
C MET A 184 -13.73 -7.91 -3.69
N VAL A 185 -12.53 -8.41 -3.97
CA VAL A 185 -12.10 -8.69 -5.36
C VAL A 185 -13.01 -9.74 -6.00
N GLY A 186 -13.39 -10.79 -5.27
CA GLY A 186 -14.33 -11.81 -5.73
C GLY A 186 -15.67 -11.23 -6.18
N VAL A 187 -16.25 -10.32 -5.39
CA VAL A 187 -17.48 -9.59 -5.74
C VAL A 187 -17.25 -8.70 -6.97
N MET A 188 -16.13 -7.97 -7.03
CA MET A 188 -15.80 -7.08 -8.15
C MET A 188 -15.66 -7.80 -9.48
N LEU A 189 -15.22 -9.07 -9.49
CA LEU A 189 -15.09 -9.87 -10.71
C LEU A 189 -16.44 -10.20 -11.39
N CYS A 190 -17.57 -9.95 -10.71
CA CYS A 190 -18.92 -10.17 -11.23
C CYS A 190 -19.65 -8.92 -11.66
N PHE A 191 -19.16 -7.73 -11.32
CA PHE A 191 -19.71 -6.49 -11.85
C PHE A 191 -19.31 -6.35 -13.32
N ASN A 192 -20.10 -6.91 -14.22
CA ASN A 192 -19.94 -6.72 -15.66
C ASN A 192 -20.52 -5.36 -16.08
N ILE A 193 -19.84 -4.29 -15.69
CA ILE A 193 -20.18 -2.93 -16.13
C ILE A 193 -19.64 -2.78 -17.55
N HIS A 194 -20.53 -2.59 -18.51
CA HIS A 194 -20.17 -2.34 -19.90
C HIS A 194 -19.60 -0.92 -20.04
N ILE A 195 -18.30 -0.78 -19.77
CA ILE A 195 -17.55 0.46 -19.96
C ILE A 195 -16.81 0.37 -21.29
N LYS A 196 -16.94 1.39 -22.15
CA LYS A 196 -16.15 1.45 -23.39
C LYS A 196 -14.66 1.39 -23.03
N LYS A 197 -13.87 0.62 -23.78
CA LYS A 197 -12.45 0.37 -23.53
C LYS A 197 -11.64 1.65 -23.29
N GLU A 198 -11.95 2.71 -24.03
CA GLU A 198 -11.29 4.02 -23.90
C GLU A 198 -11.49 4.63 -22.50
N TYR A 199 -12.72 4.63 -21.97
CA TYR A 199 -13.02 5.12 -20.63
C TYR A 199 -12.41 4.22 -19.54
N ALA A 200 -12.39 2.90 -19.75
CA ALA A 200 -11.74 1.99 -18.81
C ALA A 200 -10.23 2.24 -18.71
N ILE A 201 -9.56 2.47 -19.83
CA ILE A 201 -8.13 2.84 -19.87
C ILE A 201 -7.92 4.20 -19.20
N LEU A 202 -8.78 5.18 -19.49
CA LEU A 202 -8.69 6.51 -18.88
C LEU A 202 -8.82 6.43 -17.35
N CYS A 203 -9.84 5.74 -16.82
CA CYS A 203 -10.04 5.57 -15.39
C CYS A 203 -8.85 4.86 -14.72
N ARG A 204 -8.29 3.84 -15.37
CA ARG A 204 -7.10 3.14 -14.88
C ARG A 204 -5.89 4.06 -14.78
N ASN A 205 -5.59 4.80 -15.84
CA ASN A 205 -4.47 5.73 -15.86
C ASN A 205 -4.70 6.87 -14.86
N PHE A 206 -5.93 7.37 -14.74
CA PHE A 206 -6.30 8.41 -13.78
C PHE A 206 -6.07 7.96 -12.33
N SER A 207 -6.51 6.75 -11.99
CA SER A 207 -6.24 6.15 -10.68
C SER A 207 -4.74 6.00 -10.41
N ALA A 208 -3.97 5.48 -11.37
CA ALA A 208 -2.52 5.32 -11.26
C ALA A 208 -1.79 6.67 -11.12
N GLY A 209 -2.18 7.67 -11.92
CA GLY A 209 -1.61 9.02 -11.88
C GLY A 209 -1.82 9.71 -10.54
N ILE A 210 -3.04 9.65 -9.99
CA ILE A 210 -3.32 10.16 -8.63
C ILE A 210 -2.49 9.41 -7.60
N TYR A 211 -2.40 8.08 -7.71
CA TYR A 211 -1.60 7.26 -6.82
C TYR A 211 -0.11 7.63 -6.84
N TYR A 212 0.47 8.00 -7.99
CA TYR A 212 1.85 8.47 -8.05
C TYR A 212 2.04 9.90 -7.51
N LEU A 213 1.09 10.80 -7.78
CA LEU A 213 1.22 12.23 -7.47
C LEU A 213 0.90 12.58 -6.01
N HIS A 214 -0.09 11.94 -5.38
CA HIS A 214 -0.68 12.45 -4.14
C HIS A 214 0.34 12.59 -3.00
N ARG A 215 1.33 11.69 -2.89
CA ARG A 215 2.35 11.81 -1.83
C ARG A 215 3.27 12.99 -2.07
N GLY A 216 3.76 13.17 -3.30
CA GLY A 216 4.60 14.31 -3.65
C GLY A 216 3.88 15.63 -3.38
N MET A 217 2.60 15.71 -3.75
CA MET A 217 1.76 16.88 -3.45
C MET A 217 1.59 17.11 -1.95
N LEU A 218 1.41 16.04 -1.16
CA LEU A 218 1.34 16.15 0.29
C LEU A 218 2.64 16.72 0.88
N SER A 219 3.81 16.23 0.43
CA SER A 219 5.10 16.76 0.88
C SER A 219 5.31 18.23 0.48
N ILE A 220 4.88 18.64 -0.72
CA ILE A 220 4.93 20.06 -1.13
C ILE A 220 4.09 20.93 -0.19
N ILE A 221 2.86 20.51 0.14
CA ILE A 221 1.99 21.24 1.06
C ILE A 221 2.63 21.31 2.45
N THR A 222 3.25 20.23 2.93
CA THR A 222 3.96 20.22 4.21
C THR A 222 5.15 21.19 4.20
N ILE A 223 5.96 21.20 3.13
CA ILE A 223 7.09 22.12 2.98
C ILE A 223 6.61 23.58 2.97
N LEU A 224 5.56 23.90 2.21
CA LEU A 224 4.97 25.24 2.18
C LEU A 224 4.44 25.66 3.56
N SER A 225 3.78 24.74 4.26
CA SER A 225 3.29 24.94 5.63
C SER A 225 4.43 25.25 6.62
N LEU A 226 5.57 24.55 6.49
CA LEU A 226 6.77 24.78 7.31
C LEU A 226 7.42 26.13 7.00
N VAL A 227 7.62 26.45 5.71
CA VAL A 227 8.28 27.70 5.27
C VAL A 227 7.45 28.93 5.63
N CYS A 228 6.15 28.90 5.35
CA CYS A 228 5.24 30.01 5.62
C CYS A 228 4.66 30.00 7.05
N LYS A 229 5.06 29.03 7.89
CA LYS A 229 4.68 28.90 9.31
C LYS A 229 3.17 28.88 9.59
N PHE A 230 2.37 28.34 8.67
CA PHE A 230 0.93 28.14 8.88
C PHE A 230 0.61 26.66 9.04
N LYS A 231 -0.29 26.30 9.95
CA LYS A 231 -0.74 24.90 10.10
C LYS A 231 -1.92 24.62 9.18
N VAL A 232 -1.81 23.59 8.36
CA VAL A 232 -2.93 23.10 7.52
C VAL A 232 -3.60 21.92 8.21
N ASN A 233 -4.92 21.96 8.30
CA ASN A 233 -5.71 20.83 8.80
C ASN A 233 -5.58 19.64 7.82
N ARG A 234 -5.43 18.41 8.34
CA ARG A 234 -5.29 17.18 7.54
C ARG A 234 -6.43 16.99 6.52
N LEU A 235 -7.67 17.34 6.89
CA LEU A 235 -8.81 17.27 5.96
C LEU A 235 -8.68 18.26 4.80
N VAL A 236 -8.20 19.47 5.09
CA VAL A 236 -7.94 20.50 4.08
C VAL A 236 -6.79 20.07 3.17
N SER A 237 -5.68 19.57 3.75
CA SER A 237 -4.58 19.00 2.98
C SER A 237 -5.07 17.87 2.06
N PHE A 238 -5.92 16.97 2.55
CA PHE A 238 -6.49 15.89 1.75
C PHE A 238 -7.32 16.42 0.58
N GLY A 239 -8.21 17.38 0.83
CA GLY A 239 -9.01 18.02 -0.23
C GLY A 239 -8.14 18.71 -1.29
N ILE A 240 -7.14 19.49 -0.87
CA ILE A 240 -6.21 20.16 -1.77
C ILE A 240 -5.43 19.15 -2.61
N VAL A 241 -4.88 18.10 -1.99
CA VAL A 241 -4.11 17.05 -2.69
C VAL A 241 -4.96 16.38 -3.77
N ILE A 242 -6.21 16.04 -3.47
CA ILE A 242 -7.11 15.41 -4.45
C ILE A 242 -7.38 16.36 -5.62
N ILE A 243 -7.71 17.62 -5.34
CA ILE A 243 -8.04 18.60 -6.38
C ILE A 243 -6.83 18.82 -7.30
N ILE A 244 -5.65 19.08 -6.73
CA ILE A 244 -4.42 19.34 -7.50
C ILE A 244 -4.02 18.09 -8.29
N SER A 245 -3.99 16.92 -7.66
CA SER A 245 -3.58 15.67 -8.34
C SER A 245 -4.53 15.32 -9.48
N SER A 246 -5.84 15.52 -9.28
CA SER A 246 -6.86 15.30 -10.30
C SER A 246 -6.71 16.28 -11.45
N PHE A 247 -6.50 17.57 -11.16
CA PHE A 247 -6.31 18.60 -12.17
C PHE A 247 -5.06 18.33 -13.03
N LEU A 248 -3.93 17.99 -12.39
CA LEU A 248 -2.69 17.64 -13.10
C LEU A 248 -2.88 16.42 -14.00
N CYS A 249 -3.58 15.38 -13.52
CA CYS A 249 -3.90 14.21 -14.34
C CYS A 249 -4.79 14.58 -15.54
N LEU A 250 -5.85 15.37 -15.33
CA LEU A 250 -6.72 15.82 -16.42
C LEU A 250 -5.97 16.67 -17.44
N TYR A 251 -5.12 17.58 -16.99
CA TYR A 251 -4.27 18.40 -17.87
C TYR A 251 -3.31 17.53 -18.68
N ALA A 252 -2.66 16.55 -18.05
CA ALA A 252 -1.77 15.61 -18.72
C ALA A 252 -2.50 14.84 -19.84
N TYR A 253 -3.67 14.29 -19.53
CA TYR A 253 -4.43 13.48 -20.48
C TYR A 253 -5.10 14.28 -21.59
N LYS A 254 -5.48 15.54 -21.32
CA LYS A 254 -6.02 16.46 -22.34
C LYS A 254 -4.92 16.98 -23.26
N SER A 255 -3.77 17.36 -22.70
CA SER A 255 -2.66 17.95 -23.47
C SER A 255 -1.90 16.92 -24.30
N LYS A 256 -1.88 15.64 -23.87
CA LYS A 256 -1.10 14.54 -24.48
C LYS A 256 0.38 14.91 -24.73
N LYS A 257 0.91 15.86 -23.95
CA LYS A 257 2.31 16.31 -24.08
C LYS A 257 3.23 15.33 -23.36
N GLU A 258 4.20 14.81 -24.10
CA GLU A 258 5.31 14.05 -23.53
C GLU A 258 6.30 14.99 -22.82
N PRO A 259 7.00 14.55 -21.76
CA PRO A 259 6.96 13.20 -21.17
C PRO A 259 5.84 13.00 -20.13
N PHE A 260 5.09 14.05 -19.78
CA PHE A 260 4.16 14.03 -18.64
C PHE A 260 2.99 13.05 -18.86
N PHE A 261 2.54 12.90 -20.11
CA PHE A 261 1.51 11.94 -20.49
C PHE A 261 1.93 10.47 -20.30
N SER A 262 3.15 10.09 -20.73
CA SER A 262 3.65 8.72 -20.56
C SER A 262 3.98 8.37 -19.11
N LEU A 263 4.36 9.36 -18.28
CA LEU A 263 4.69 9.15 -16.87
C LEU A 263 3.49 8.81 -15.99
N LEU A 264 2.31 9.32 -16.34
CA LEU A 264 1.08 9.12 -15.57
C LEU A 264 0.25 7.93 -16.08
N LYS A 265 0.67 7.29 -17.17
CA LYS A 265 0.05 6.09 -17.75
C LYS A 265 0.54 4.79 -17.09
#